data_AF-A0A962IDG4-F1
#
_entry.id   AF-A0A962IDG4-F1
#
_cell.length_a   1.000
_cell.length_b   1.000
_cell.length_c   1.000
_cell.angle_alpha   90.00
_cell.angle_beta   90.00
_cell.angle_gamma   90.00
#
_symmetry.space_group_name_H-M   'P 1'
#
loop_
_entity.id
_entity.type
_entity.pdbx_description
1 polymer ?
#
loop_
_entity_poly.entity_id
_entity_poly.type
_entity_poly.pdbx_seq_one_letter_code
_entity_poly.pdbx_strand_id
1 'polypeptide(L)'
;GAFHQPILVLADTDTLKTLPEREFAAGYAEVAKYGLIDDADFFAWLEKHREAIFAHEAALSEAIAASCRAKAKIVSMDEREGGVRALLNLGHTFGHALEGFVKYDASRLVHGEAVAIGMAQAHRFSNRMNLCSMDDAVRVERHLKEAGLPVSVREIPGTPPEADALFNFITQDK
;
A
#
# COMPACT_ATOMS: atom_id res chain seq x y z
N GLY A 1 -1.59 -21.70 -4.81
CA GLY A 1 -0.15 -21.70 -4.51
C GLY A 1 0.14 -22.62 -3.34
N ALA A 2 1.36 -22.61 -2.82
CA ALA A 2 1.78 -23.33 -1.62
C ALA A 2 2.50 -22.37 -0.66
N PHE A 3 2.40 -22.59 0.66
CA PHE A 3 3.16 -21.84 1.67
C PHE A 3 4.54 -22.48 1.86
N HIS A 4 5.61 -21.77 1.49
CA HIS A 4 6.98 -22.24 1.60
C HIS A 4 7.91 -21.08 1.99
N GLN A 5 8.56 -21.19 3.15
CA GLN A 5 9.44 -20.14 3.67
C GLN A 5 10.84 -20.24 3.04
N PRO A 6 11.48 -19.10 2.67
CA PRO A 6 12.85 -19.11 2.18
C PRO A 6 13.85 -19.38 3.32
N ILE A 7 15.04 -19.90 2.99
CA ILE A 7 16.14 -20.08 3.96
C ILE A 7 16.74 -18.74 4.39
N LEU A 8 16.81 -17.78 3.46
CA LEU A 8 17.36 -16.44 3.66
C LEU A 8 16.69 -15.46 2.69
N VAL A 9 16.48 -14.22 3.16
CA VAL A 9 16.16 -13.07 2.30
C VAL A 9 17.31 -12.08 2.41
N LEU A 10 17.93 -11.75 1.27
CA LEU A 10 18.97 -10.72 1.18
C LEU A 10 18.36 -9.50 0.47
N ALA A 11 18.31 -8.36 1.16
CA ALA A 11 17.78 -7.11 0.65
C ALA A 11 18.88 -6.05 0.58
N ASP A 12 19.60 -6.02 -0.54
CA ASP A 12 20.64 -5.00 -0.80
C ASP A 12 19.99 -3.71 -1.31
N THR A 13 20.05 -2.65 -0.50
CA THR A 13 19.45 -1.35 -0.83
C THR A 13 20.10 -0.66 -2.01
N ASP A 14 21.33 -1.02 -2.40
CA ASP A 14 21.98 -0.44 -3.56
C ASP A 14 21.27 -0.81 -4.87
N THR A 15 20.57 -1.94 -4.91
CA THR A 15 19.75 -2.34 -6.07
C THR A 15 18.61 -1.36 -6.37
N LEU A 16 18.18 -0.59 -5.37
CA LEU A 16 17.11 0.40 -5.53
C LEU A 16 17.58 1.66 -6.28
N LYS A 17 18.89 1.91 -6.37
CA LYS A 17 19.45 3.09 -7.08
C LYS A 17 19.16 3.07 -8.59
N THR A 18 18.88 1.90 -9.15
CA THR A 18 18.55 1.73 -10.57
C THR A 18 17.05 1.50 -10.81
N LEU A 19 16.25 1.46 -9.75
CA LEU A 19 14.80 1.25 -9.85
C LEU A 19 14.14 2.54 -10.35
N PRO A 20 13.19 2.48 -11.31
CA PRO A 20 12.45 3.66 -11.72
C PRO A 20 11.71 4.29 -10.53
N GLU A 21 11.66 5.62 -10.47
CA GLU A 21 11.01 6.36 -9.38
C GLU A 21 9.55 5.93 -9.17
N ARG A 22 8.82 5.63 -10.25
CA ARG A 22 7.44 5.13 -10.20
C ARG A 22 7.33 3.80 -9.45
N GLU A 23 8.26 2.88 -9.70
CA GLU A 23 8.27 1.57 -9.03
C GLU A 23 8.72 1.68 -7.57
N PHE A 24 9.64 2.61 -7.27
CA PHE A 24 10.03 2.91 -5.90
C PHE A 24 8.85 3.49 -5.11
N ALA A 25 8.14 4.48 -5.66
CA ALA A 25 6.94 5.04 -5.05
C ALA A 25 5.84 3.98 -4.88
N ALA A 26 5.63 3.12 -5.88
CA ALA A 26 4.70 1.99 -5.78
C ALA A 26 5.06 1.05 -4.62
N GLY A 27 6.34 0.71 -4.45
CA GLY A 27 6.81 -0.06 -3.30
C GLY A 27 6.61 0.67 -1.96
N TYR A 28 6.75 1.99 -1.93
CA TYR A 28 6.52 2.80 -0.74
C TYR A 28 5.06 2.76 -0.23
N ALA A 29 4.08 2.52 -1.12
CA ALA A 29 2.68 2.36 -0.71
C ALA A 29 2.52 1.24 0.34
N GLU A 30 3.24 0.13 0.17
CA GLU A 30 3.25 -0.99 1.11
C GLU A 30 3.94 -0.65 2.43
N VAL A 31 4.99 0.19 2.39
CA VAL A 31 5.67 0.69 3.59
C VAL A 31 4.70 1.54 4.43
N ALA A 32 4.00 2.48 3.79
CA ALA A 32 2.98 3.29 4.44
C ALA A 32 1.84 2.43 5.03
N LYS A 33 1.43 1.38 4.31
CA LYS A 33 0.37 0.45 4.75
C LYS A 33 0.66 -0.15 6.12
N TYR A 34 1.91 -0.56 6.41
CA TYR A 34 2.24 -1.12 7.74
C TYR A 34 1.98 -0.12 8.87
N GLY A 35 2.32 1.16 8.67
CA GLY A 35 2.02 2.20 9.66
C GLY A 35 0.51 2.43 9.86
N LEU A 36 -0.28 2.29 8.79
CA LEU A 36 -1.73 2.50 8.83
C LEU A 36 -2.52 1.34 9.45
N ILE A 37 -1.91 0.15 9.54
CA ILE A 37 -2.58 -1.05 10.08
C ILE A 37 -2.51 -1.08 11.61
N ASP A 38 -1.30 -1.08 12.19
CA ASP A 38 -1.11 -1.28 13.64
C ASP A 38 0.05 -0.48 14.26
N ASP A 39 0.63 0.49 13.53
CA ASP A 39 1.80 1.25 14.00
C ASP A 39 1.74 2.74 13.63
N ALA A 40 0.92 3.49 14.38
CA ALA A 40 0.73 4.93 14.17
C ALA A 40 2.03 5.75 14.39
N ASP A 41 2.94 5.27 15.25
CA ASP A 41 4.23 5.90 15.49
C ASP A 41 5.15 5.73 14.27
N PHE A 42 5.15 4.54 13.66
CA PHE A 42 5.85 4.32 12.40
C PHE A 42 5.27 5.18 11.26
N PHE A 43 3.94 5.32 11.17
CA PHE A 43 3.35 6.24 10.18
C PHE A 43 3.77 7.70 10.41
N ALA A 44 3.77 8.17 11.67
CA ALA A 44 4.25 9.50 12.02
C ALA A 44 5.76 9.68 11.76
N TRP A 45 6.54 8.60 11.87
CA TRP A 45 7.95 8.59 11.50
C TRP A 45 8.12 8.70 9.98
N LEU A 46 7.33 7.97 9.19
CA LEU A 46 7.34 8.06 7.72
C LEU A 46 7.03 9.49 7.24
N GLU A 47 6.08 10.19 7.86
CA GLU A 47 5.78 11.59 7.55
C GLU A 47 7.00 12.52 7.72
N LYS A 48 7.90 12.23 8.67
CA LYS A 48 9.09 13.04 8.94
C LYS A 48 10.30 12.64 8.08
N HIS A 49 10.37 11.38 7.67
CA HIS A 49 11.56 10.80 7.04
C HIS A 49 11.38 10.46 5.55
N ARG A 50 10.19 10.66 4.97
CA ARG A 50 9.90 10.37 3.55
C ARG A 50 10.96 10.92 2.60
N GLU A 51 11.33 12.19 2.74
CA GLU A 51 12.32 12.80 1.83
C GLU A 51 13.67 12.08 1.88
N ALA A 52 14.16 11.75 3.08
CA ALA A 52 15.38 10.96 3.26
C ALA A 52 15.26 9.52 2.71
N ILE A 53 14.07 8.91 2.81
CA ILE A 53 13.80 7.58 2.23
C ILE A 53 13.90 7.64 0.71
N PHE A 54 13.24 8.62 0.07
CA PHE A 54 13.27 8.81 -1.38
C PHE A 54 14.64 9.27 -1.90
N ALA A 55 15.46 9.89 -1.04
CA ALA A 55 16.85 10.19 -1.33
C ALA A 55 17.80 8.99 -1.12
N HIS A 56 17.28 7.81 -0.79
CA HIS A 56 18.06 6.59 -0.50
C HIS A 56 19.08 6.75 0.64
N GLU A 57 18.76 7.58 1.64
CA GLU A 57 19.58 7.76 2.83
C GLU A 57 19.36 6.64 3.87
N ALA A 58 19.99 6.75 5.03
CA ALA A 58 19.89 5.75 6.11
C ALA A 58 18.45 5.42 6.53
N ALA A 59 17.51 6.37 6.38
CA ALA A 59 16.09 6.16 6.66
C ALA A 59 15.46 5.05 5.79
N LEU A 60 15.95 4.82 4.57
CA LEU A 60 15.45 3.75 3.70
C LEU A 60 15.63 2.36 4.34
N SER A 61 16.81 2.10 4.90
CA SER A 61 17.10 0.82 5.56
C SER A 61 16.23 0.62 6.80
N GLU A 62 15.98 1.68 7.56
CA GLU A 62 15.09 1.62 8.74
C GLU A 62 13.64 1.31 8.32
N ALA A 63 13.14 1.96 7.26
CA ALA A 63 11.80 1.73 6.73
C ALA A 63 11.60 0.28 6.24
N ILE A 64 12.60 -0.27 5.53
CA ILE A 64 12.59 -1.67 5.08
C ILE A 64 12.61 -2.61 6.27
N ALA A 65 13.49 -2.38 7.25
CA ALA A 65 13.61 -3.22 8.43
C ALA A 65 12.32 -3.20 9.28
N ALA A 66 11.70 -2.04 9.46
CA ALA A 66 10.42 -1.89 10.14
C ALA A 66 9.30 -2.65 9.42
N SER A 67 9.22 -2.53 8.10
CA SER A 67 8.25 -3.26 7.27
C SER A 67 8.41 -4.78 7.39
N CYS A 68 9.66 -5.27 7.38
CA CYS A 68 9.95 -6.69 7.60
C CYS A 68 9.52 -7.15 9.00
N ARG A 69 9.80 -6.37 10.05
CA ARG A 69 9.37 -6.67 11.43
C ARG A 69 7.84 -6.71 11.55
N ALA A 70 7.14 -5.74 10.96
CA ALA A 70 5.68 -5.67 10.96
C ALA A 70 5.06 -6.91 10.29
N LYS A 71 5.52 -7.26 9.08
CA LYS A 71 5.05 -8.46 8.38
C LYS A 71 5.35 -9.74 9.15
N ALA A 72 6.56 -9.89 9.69
CA ALA A 72 6.95 -11.06 10.47
C ALA A 72 6.08 -11.22 11.73
N LYS A 73 5.79 -10.11 12.43
CA LYS A 73 4.87 -10.08 13.58
C LYS A 73 3.49 -10.59 13.19
N ILE A 74 2.87 -10.04 12.15
CA ILE A 74 1.53 -10.44 11.71
C ILE A 74 1.49 -11.89 11.23
N VAL A 75 2.46 -12.30 10.39
CA VAL A 75 2.51 -13.67 9.83
C VAL A 75 2.77 -14.71 10.92
N SER A 76 3.58 -14.41 11.93
CA SER A 76 3.81 -15.33 13.05
C SER A 76 2.59 -15.52 13.95
N MET A 77 1.66 -14.56 13.97
CA MET A 77 0.36 -14.68 14.65
C MET A 77 -0.67 -15.46 13.82
N ASP A 78 -0.56 -15.42 12.49
CA ASP A 78 -1.50 -16.07 11.57
C ASP A 78 -0.84 -16.44 10.23
N GLU A 79 -0.25 -17.62 10.16
CA GLU A 79 0.48 -18.07 8.95
C GLU A 79 -0.46 -18.45 7.79
N ARG A 80 -1.74 -18.73 8.05
CA ARG A 80 -2.68 -19.29 7.06
C ARG A 80 -3.83 -18.35 6.65
N GLU A 81 -3.74 -17.06 6.98
CA GLU A 81 -4.65 -16.00 6.50
C GLU A 81 -6.12 -16.17 6.95
N GLY A 82 -6.36 -16.61 8.19
CA GLY A 82 -7.71 -16.80 8.73
C GLY A 82 -8.19 -15.71 9.70
N GLY A 83 -7.32 -14.79 10.12
CA GLY A 83 -7.57 -13.82 11.18
C GLY A 83 -6.77 -12.54 11.01
N VAL A 84 -5.82 -12.27 11.91
CA VAL A 84 -5.09 -10.98 11.96
C VAL A 84 -4.32 -10.67 10.68
N ARG A 85 -3.95 -11.69 9.89
CA ARG A 85 -3.23 -11.46 8.63
C ARG A 85 -4.06 -10.78 7.55
N ALA A 86 -5.40 -10.83 7.64
CA ALA A 86 -6.29 -10.08 6.76
C ALA A 86 -6.07 -8.56 6.85
N LEU A 87 -5.49 -8.04 7.94
CA LEU A 87 -5.15 -6.63 8.06
C LEU A 87 -4.13 -6.17 6.99
N LEU A 88 -3.27 -7.06 6.51
CA LEU A 88 -2.33 -6.76 5.42
C LEU A 88 -3.03 -6.43 4.09
N ASN A 89 -4.33 -6.72 3.99
CA ASN A 89 -5.13 -6.41 2.81
C ASN A 89 -5.75 -5.01 2.86
N LEU A 90 -5.30 -4.12 3.76
CA LEU A 90 -5.71 -2.71 3.74
C LEU A 90 -5.50 -2.12 2.34
N GLY A 91 -6.58 -1.61 1.74
CA GLY A 91 -6.61 -1.07 0.38
C GLY A 91 -6.66 -2.11 -0.75
N HIS A 92 -6.40 -3.39 -0.49
CA HIS A 92 -6.26 -4.41 -1.54
C HIS A 92 -7.58 -4.75 -2.24
N THR A 93 -8.70 -4.80 -1.53
CA THR A 93 -10.00 -5.05 -2.17
C THR A 93 -10.34 -4.02 -3.24
N PHE A 94 -10.05 -2.75 -2.98
CA PHE A 94 -10.18 -1.70 -3.98
C PHE A 94 -9.07 -1.76 -5.03
N GLY A 95 -7.82 -2.02 -4.60
CA GLY A 95 -6.65 -2.12 -5.48
C GLY A 95 -6.79 -3.21 -6.53
N HIS A 96 -7.08 -4.44 -6.13
CA HIS A 96 -7.30 -5.58 -7.01
C HIS A 96 -8.45 -5.33 -8.00
N ALA A 97 -9.52 -4.65 -7.57
CA ALA A 97 -10.60 -4.27 -8.45
C ALA A 97 -10.15 -3.29 -9.56
N LEU A 98 -9.27 -2.34 -9.21
CA LEU A 98 -8.68 -1.41 -10.17
C LEU A 98 -7.69 -2.09 -11.11
N GLU A 99 -6.84 -2.98 -10.60
CA GLU A 99 -5.91 -3.79 -11.40
C GLU A 99 -6.67 -4.67 -12.41
N GLY A 100 -7.73 -5.34 -11.96
CA GLY A 100 -8.63 -6.12 -12.82
C GLY A 100 -9.32 -5.25 -13.89
N PHE A 101 -9.79 -4.06 -13.51
CA PHE A 101 -10.40 -3.12 -14.45
C PHE A 101 -9.44 -2.64 -15.55
N VAL A 102 -8.19 -2.31 -15.20
CA VAL A 102 -7.16 -1.95 -16.19
C VAL A 102 -6.58 -3.17 -16.91
N LYS A 103 -7.07 -4.38 -16.61
CA LYS A 103 -6.58 -5.66 -17.16
C LYS A 103 -5.09 -5.86 -16.94
N TYR A 104 -4.58 -5.41 -15.78
CA TYR A 104 -3.17 -5.47 -15.41
C TYR A 104 -2.22 -4.76 -16.40
N ASP A 105 -2.72 -3.74 -17.10
CA ASP A 105 -1.90 -2.88 -17.95
C ASP A 105 -1.02 -1.96 -17.09
N ALA A 106 0.24 -2.36 -16.91
CA ALA A 106 1.24 -1.63 -16.13
C ALA A 106 1.52 -0.22 -16.65
N SER A 107 1.22 0.09 -17.92
CA SER A 107 1.32 1.46 -18.44
C SER A 107 0.27 2.40 -17.85
N ARG A 108 -0.85 1.84 -17.37
CA ARG A 108 -1.95 2.58 -16.74
C ARG A 108 -1.86 2.55 -15.23
N LEU A 109 -1.57 1.40 -14.63
CA LEU A 109 -1.59 1.24 -13.18
C LEU A 109 -0.69 0.10 -12.74
N VAL A 110 0.24 0.37 -11.84
CA VAL A 110 1.01 -0.68 -11.15
C VAL A 110 0.41 -0.97 -9.78
N HIS A 111 0.74 -2.13 -9.20
CA HIS A 111 0.13 -2.63 -7.98
C HIS A 111 0.15 -1.61 -6.82
N GLY A 112 1.30 -1.00 -6.54
CA GLY A 112 1.43 -0.02 -5.45
C GLY A 112 0.57 1.24 -5.64
N GLU A 113 0.38 1.68 -6.89
CA GLU A 113 -0.54 2.78 -7.21
C GLU A 113 -1.99 2.37 -6.94
N ALA A 114 -2.38 1.15 -7.32
CA ALA A 114 -3.71 0.61 -7.06
C ALA A 114 -3.97 0.48 -5.55
N VAL A 115 -3.00 -0.02 -4.79
CA VAL A 115 -3.07 -0.12 -3.33
C VAL A 115 -3.16 1.27 -2.70
N ALA A 116 -2.42 2.27 -3.17
CA ALA A 116 -2.51 3.64 -2.67
C ALA A 116 -3.90 4.27 -2.86
N ILE A 117 -4.48 4.15 -4.06
CA ILE A 117 -5.87 4.56 -4.33
C ILE A 117 -6.83 3.77 -3.42
N GLY A 118 -6.57 2.48 -3.24
CA GLY A 118 -7.36 1.61 -2.37
C GLY A 118 -7.32 2.00 -0.90
N MET A 119 -6.15 2.38 -0.37
CA MET A 119 -5.99 2.87 1.00
C MET A 119 -6.74 4.19 1.19
N ALA A 120 -6.66 5.12 0.23
CA ALA A 120 -7.41 6.36 0.26
C ALA A 120 -8.93 6.10 0.25
N GLN A 121 -9.41 5.18 -0.59
CA GLN A 121 -10.83 4.79 -0.61
C GLN A 121 -11.26 4.12 0.70
N ALA A 122 -10.44 3.23 1.26
CA ALA A 122 -10.70 2.58 2.54
C ALA A 122 -10.85 3.60 3.68
N HIS A 123 -9.98 4.61 3.77
CA HIS A 123 -10.08 5.64 4.80
C HIS A 123 -11.30 6.56 4.60
N ARG A 124 -11.61 6.97 3.37
CA ARG A 124 -12.84 7.71 3.07
C ARG A 124 -14.08 6.90 3.45
N PHE A 125 -14.07 5.60 3.20
CA PHE A 125 -15.15 4.68 3.58
C PHE A 125 -15.26 4.55 5.10
N SER A 126 -14.14 4.32 5.81
CA SER A 126 -14.09 4.28 7.28
C SER A 126 -14.62 5.55 7.92
N ASN A 127 -14.27 6.73 7.40
CA ASN A 127 -14.83 8.01 7.87
C ASN A 127 -16.36 8.07 7.67
N ARG A 128 -16.88 7.64 6.51
CA ARG A 128 -18.34 7.58 6.27
C ARG A 128 -19.05 6.60 7.21
N MET A 129 -18.35 5.57 7.67
CA MET A 129 -18.83 4.62 8.67
C MET A 129 -18.60 5.08 10.12
N ASN A 130 -18.09 6.30 10.34
CA ASN A 130 -17.71 6.85 11.65
C ASN A 130 -16.65 6.02 12.40
N LEU A 131 -15.75 5.33 11.67
CA LEU A 131 -14.67 4.52 12.23
C LEU A 131 -13.33 5.28 12.36
N CYS A 132 -13.18 6.39 11.65
CA CYS A 132 -12.05 7.30 11.77
C CYS A 132 -12.51 8.75 11.56
N SER A 133 -11.66 9.72 11.90
CA SER A 133 -11.95 11.13 11.62
C SER A 133 -11.73 11.48 10.15
N MET A 134 -12.29 12.62 9.71
CA MET A 134 -11.97 13.18 8.40
C MET A 134 -10.50 13.61 8.33
N ASP A 135 -9.93 14.09 9.43
CA ASP A 135 -8.53 14.50 9.51
C ASP A 135 -7.59 13.33 9.25
N ASP A 136 -7.93 12.13 9.73
CA ASP A 136 -7.17 10.90 9.44
C ASP A 136 -7.21 10.59 7.94
N ALA A 137 -8.39 10.60 7.31
CA ALA A 137 -8.52 10.35 5.88
C ALA A 137 -7.71 11.35 5.04
N VAL A 138 -7.76 12.64 5.39
CA VAL A 138 -6.99 13.70 4.73
C VAL A 138 -5.48 13.53 4.96
N ARG A 139 -5.06 13.14 6.17
CA ARG A 139 -3.65 12.90 6.51
C ARG A 139 -3.07 11.77 5.66
N VAL A 140 -3.80 10.66 5.51
CA VAL A 140 -3.38 9.52 4.67
C VAL A 140 -3.27 9.93 3.20
N GLU A 141 -4.30 10.59 2.66
CA GLU A 141 -4.27 11.06 1.27
C GLU A 141 -3.12 12.02 1.00
N ARG A 142 -2.87 12.97 1.92
CA ARG A 142 -1.76 13.91 1.79
C ARG A 142 -0.42 13.18 1.77
N HIS A 143 -0.20 12.26 2.71
CA HIS A 143 1.05 11.51 2.80
C HIS A 143 1.34 10.69 1.52
N LEU A 144 0.32 9.99 1.00
CA LEU A 144 0.45 9.22 -0.24
C LEU A 144 0.72 10.12 -1.46
N LYS A 145 0.03 11.26 -1.58
CA LYS A 145 0.30 12.24 -2.66
C LYS A 145 1.72 12.79 -2.59
N GLU A 146 2.20 13.12 -1.40
CA GLU A 146 3.56 13.63 -1.20
C GLU A 146 4.64 12.56 -1.49
N ALA A 147 4.27 11.28 -1.51
CA ALA A 147 5.11 10.17 -1.97
C ALA A 147 5.00 9.92 -3.49
N GLY A 148 4.30 10.77 -4.24
CA GLY A 148 4.13 10.63 -5.69
C GLY A 148 3.09 9.59 -6.11
N LEU A 149 2.24 9.12 -5.19
CA LEU A 149 1.23 8.10 -5.46
C LEU A 149 -0.14 8.72 -5.79
N PRO A 150 -0.93 8.08 -6.70
CA PRO A 150 -2.31 8.47 -6.92
C PRO A 150 -3.19 8.07 -5.73
N VAL A 151 -4.23 8.84 -5.46
CA VAL A 151 -5.20 8.60 -4.36
C VAL A 151 -6.67 8.63 -4.82
N SER A 152 -6.88 8.73 -6.13
CA SER A 152 -8.18 8.78 -6.77
C SER A 152 -8.18 7.98 -8.06
N VAL A 153 -9.30 7.30 -8.32
CA VAL A 153 -9.55 6.58 -9.59
C VAL A 153 -9.47 7.49 -10.82
N ARG A 154 -9.61 8.81 -10.64
CA ARG A 154 -9.51 9.81 -11.73
C ARG A 154 -8.05 10.09 -12.14
N GLU A 155 -7.09 9.68 -11.33
CA GLU A 155 -5.65 9.85 -11.61
C GLU A 155 -5.11 8.68 -12.44
N ILE A 156 -5.92 7.63 -12.67
CA ILE A 156 -5.57 6.51 -13.53
C ILE A 156 -5.69 6.96 -15.01
N PRO A 157 -4.65 6.81 -15.83
CA PRO A 157 -4.71 7.11 -17.26
C PRO A 157 -5.87 6.41 -17.99
N GLY A 158 -6.58 7.16 -18.81
CA GLY A 158 -7.75 6.70 -19.57
C GLY A 158 -9.08 7.01 -18.88
N THR A 159 -10.16 6.36 -19.32
CA THR A 159 -11.49 6.56 -18.73
C THR A 159 -11.56 5.86 -17.37
N PRO A 160 -11.98 6.56 -16.30
CA PRO A 160 -12.14 5.94 -14.99
C PRO A 160 -13.29 4.92 -15.02
N PRO A 161 -13.24 3.89 -14.18
CA PRO A 161 -14.30 2.90 -14.08
C PRO A 161 -15.59 3.51 -13.52
N GLU A 162 -16.74 2.99 -13.97
CA GLU A 162 -18.01 3.19 -13.29
C GLU A 162 -18.07 2.34 -12.01
N ALA A 163 -18.85 2.79 -11.02
CA ALA A 163 -18.93 2.12 -9.72
C ALA A 163 -19.40 0.65 -9.84
N ASP A 164 -20.41 0.40 -10.69
CA ASP A 164 -20.97 -0.95 -10.90
C ASP A 164 -19.94 -1.89 -11.52
N ALA A 165 -19.07 -1.38 -12.40
CA ALA A 165 -18.00 -2.17 -13.00
C ALA A 165 -16.98 -2.63 -11.95
N LEU A 166 -16.62 -1.77 -10.99
CA LEU A 166 -15.71 -2.13 -9.89
C LEU A 166 -16.34 -3.14 -8.93
N PHE A 167 -17.64 -3.04 -8.67
CA PHE A 167 -18.33 -3.93 -7.75
C PHE A 167 -18.24 -5.41 -8.18
N ASN A 168 -18.26 -5.67 -9.49
CA ASN A 168 -18.08 -7.02 -10.04
C ASN A 168 -16.71 -7.62 -9.72
N PHE A 169 -15.66 -6.81 -9.58
CA PHE A 169 -14.34 -7.30 -9.18
C PHE A 169 -14.23 -7.46 -7.66
N ILE A 170 -14.80 -6.53 -6.90
CA ILE A 170 -14.79 -6.58 -5.42
C ILE A 170 -15.46 -7.86 -4.90
N THR A 171 -16.56 -8.29 -5.52
CA THR A 171 -17.27 -9.53 -5.12
C THR A 171 -16.49 -10.82 -5.38
N GLN A 172 -15.38 -10.75 -6.12
CA GLN A 172 -14.52 -11.89 -6.43
C GLN A 172 -13.20 -11.89 -5.63
N ASP A 173 -12.96 -10.83 -4.85
CA ASP A 173 -11.79 -10.72 -3.97
C ASP A 173 -11.86 -11.77 -2.84
N LYS A 174 -10.70 -12.25 -2.40
CA LYS A 174 -10.57 -13.38 -1.47
C LYS A 174 -10.31 -12.96 -0.04
#